data_AF-A0A7Y2UXU4-F1
#
_entry.id   AF-A0A7Y2UXU4-F1
#
_cell.length_a   1.000
_cell.length_b   1.000
_cell.length_c   1.000
_cell.angle_alpha   90.00
_cell.angle_beta   90.00
_cell.angle_gamma   90.00
#
_symmetry.space_group_name_H-M   'P 1'
#
loop_
_entity.id
_entity.type
_entity.pdbx_description
1 polymer ?
#
loop_
_entity_poly.entity_id
_entity_poly.type
_entity_poly.pdbx_seq_one_letter_code
_entity_poly.pdbx_strand_id
1 'polypeptide(L)'
;MANVKRFLSGVFVLFIVLALFQCARRGSPTGGPRDTEPPVLVNAEPENLSTNFSAKKIRLYFDEYIKLQDVQNQLIVSPPFKNPLDISPQGGASKYIEIV
;
A
#
# COMPACT_ATOMS: atom_id res chain seq x y z
N MET A 1 -23.75 50.47 -39.73
CA MET A 1 -23.95 49.07 -39.25
C MET A 1 -22.68 48.21 -39.30
N ALA A 2 -21.83 48.31 -40.31
CA ALA A 2 -20.62 47.46 -40.43
C ALA A 2 -19.60 47.62 -39.27
N ASN A 3 -19.43 48.83 -38.73
CA ASN A 3 -18.46 49.09 -37.65
C ASN A 3 -18.89 48.51 -36.29
N VAL A 4 -20.20 48.52 -35.99
CA VAL A 4 -20.76 47.90 -34.78
C VAL A 4 -20.65 46.38 -34.85
N LYS A 5 -20.88 45.79 -36.03
CA LYS A 5 -20.73 44.35 -36.25
C LYS A 5 -19.27 43.90 -36.13
N ARG A 6 -18.32 44.71 -36.60
CA ARG A 6 -16.87 44.50 -36.42
C ARG A 6 -16.44 44.62 -34.96
N PHE A 7 -16.98 45.60 -34.23
CA PHE A 7 -16.71 45.76 -32.80
C PHE A 7 -17.24 44.59 -31.98
N LEU A 8 -18.50 44.17 -32.19
CA LEU A 8 -19.06 42.98 -31.52
C LEU A 8 -18.26 41.71 -31.82
N SER A 9 -17.83 41.54 -33.08
CA SER A 9 -17.01 40.39 -33.46
C SER A 9 -15.66 40.38 -32.75
N GLY A 10 -15.02 41.54 -32.57
CA GLY A 10 -13.76 41.66 -31.83
C GLY A 10 -13.93 41.32 -30.34
N VAL A 11 -15.00 41.82 -29.72
CA VAL A 11 -15.35 41.51 -28.32
C VAL A 11 -15.62 40.02 -28.13
N PHE A 12 -16.34 39.39 -29.06
CA PHE A 12 -16.61 37.95 -29.01
C PHE A 12 -15.34 37.11 -29.09
N VAL A 13 -14.41 37.46 -30.01
CA VAL A 13 -13.11 36.79 -30.13
C VAL A 13 -12.27 36.96 -28.86
N LEU A 14 -12.30 38.14 -28.23
CA LEU A 14 -11.62 38.38 -26.96
C LEU A 14 -12.13 37.48 -25.83
N PHE A 15 -13.45 37.31 -25.71
CA PHE A 15 -14.04 36.41 -24.73
C PHE A 15 -13.69 34.95 -24.97
N ILE A 16 -13.58 34.50 -26.23
CA ILE A 16 -13.11 33.16 -26.56
C ILE A 16 -11.67 32.96 -26.10
N VAL A 17 -10.77 33.92 -26.37
CA VAL A 17 -9.37 33.82 -25.96
C VAL A 17 -9.24 33.77 -24.43
N LEU A 18 -10.03 34.56 -23.70
CA LEU A 18 -10.05 34.54 -22.23
C LEU A 18 -10.61 33.23 -21.66
N ALA A 19 -11.65 32.67 -22.28
CA ALA A 19 -12.23 31.39 -21.85
C ALA A 19 -11.25 30.21 -22.04
N LEU A 20 -10.39 30.27 -23.05
CA LEU A 20 -9.36 29.26 -23.32
C LEU A 20 -8.09 29.44 -22.46
N PHE A 21 -7.97 30.55 -21.72
CA PHE A 21 -6.82 30.83 -20.85
C PHE A 21 -6.91 30.19 -19.45
N GLN A 22 -7.95 29.40 -19.18
CA GLN A 22 -8.12 28.67 -17.91
C GLN A 22 -7.19 27.44 -17.85
N CYS A 23 -6.03 27.61 -17.23
CA CYS A 23 -5.09 26.53 -16.91
C CYS A 23 -5.54 25.81 -15.62
N ALA A 24 -6.39 24.79 -15.74
CA ALA A 24 -6.74 23.92 -14.63
C ALA A 24 -5.55 23.00 -14.32
N ARG A 25 -4.70 23.39 -13.37
CA ARG A 25 -3.58 22.56 -12.92
C ARG A 25 -4.11 21.39 -12.11
N ARG A 26 -4.15 20.20 -12.70
CA ARG A 26 -4.50 18.95 -12.01
C ARG A 26 -3.46 18.68 -10.93
N GLY A 27 -3.75 19.11 -9.69
CA GLY A 27 -2.95 18.75 -8.52
C GLY A 27 -3.10 17.27 -8.22
N SER A 28 -2.03 16.63 -7.72
CA SER A 28 -2.14 15.30 -7.13
C SER A 28 -2.98 15.39 -5.85
N PRO A 29 -3.95 14.50 -5.62
CA PRO A 29 -4.60 14.43 -4.31
C PRO A 29 -3.54 14.20 -3.24
N THR A 30 -3.67 14.86 -2.10
CA THR A 30 -2.89 14.50 -0.92
C THR A 30 -3.31 13.09 -0.49
N GLY A 31 -2.34 12.23 -0.18
CA GLY A 31 -2.61 10.90 0.34
C GLY A 31 -3.32 10.96 1.69
N GLY A 32 -3.72 9.79 2.19
CA GLY A 32 -4.24 9.64 3.55
C GLY A 32 -3.18 9.93 4.62
N PRO A 33 -3.59 9.94 5.90
CA PRO A 33 -2.64 9.92 7.00
C PRO A 33 -1.73 8.69 6.91
N ARG A 34 -0.54 8.78 7.50
CA ARG A 34 0.35 7.62 7.61
C ARG A 34 -0.26 6.59 8.55
N ASP A 35 -0.14 5.32 8.20
CA ASP A 35 -0.50 4.22 9.09
C ASP A 35 0.44 4.21 10.30
N THR A 36 -0.15 4.10 11.49
CA THR A 36 0.58 4.09 12.78
C THR A 36 0.28 2.85 13.61
N GLU A 37 -0.79 2.14 13.28
CA GLU A 37 -1.19 0.90 13.95
C GLU A 37 -0.45 -0.28 13.30
N PRO A 38 0.14 -1.20 14.09
CA PRO A 38 0.75 -2.40 13.56
C PRO A 38 -0.29 -3.49 13.26
N PRO A 39 0.05 -4.45 12.38
CA PRO A 39 -0.80 -5.60 12.07
C PRO A 39 -1.05 -6.48 13.29
N VAL A 40 -2.22 -7.11 13.35
CA VAL A 40 -2.63 -7.97 14.45
C VAL A 40 -2.61 -9.43 14.01
N LEU A 41 -2.00 -10.30 14.82
CA LEU A 41 -2.06 -11.75 14.62
C LEU A 41 -3.48 -12.26 14.90
N VAL A 42 -4.15 -12.80 13.88
CA VAL A 42 -5.52 -13.32 13.98
C VAL A 42 -5.57 -14.83 14.17
N ASN A 43 -4.60 -15.56 13.62
CA ASN A 43 -4.54 -17.02 13.73
C ASN A 43 -3.11 -17.54 13.58
N ALA A 44 -2.85 -18.73 14.12
CA ALA A 44 -1.60 -19.46 13.96
C ALA A 44 -1.88 -20.94 13.66
N GLU A 45 -1.11 -21.53 12.76
CA GLU A 45 -1.12 -22.96 12.47
C GLU A 45 0.31 -23.50 12.58
N PRO A 46 0.63 -24.38 13.55
CA PRO A 46 -0.24 -24.89 14.62
C PRO A 46 -0.78 -23.79 15.55
N GLU A 47 -1.88 -24.08 16.24
CA GLU A 47 -2.50 -23.15 17.18
C GLU A 47 -1.48 -22.71 18.24
N ASN A 48 -1.55 -21.45 18.67
CA ASN A 48 -0.63 -20.92 19.67
C ASN A 48 -0.66 -21.80 20.94
N LEU A 49 0.52 -22.06 21.52
CA LEU A 49 0.72 -22.95 22.67
C LEU A 49 0.42 -24.44 22.40
N SER A 50 0.30 -24.85 21.13
CA SER A 50 0.24 -26.27 20.77
C SER A 50 1.51 -27.00 21.18
N THR A 51 1.36 -28.20 21.73
CA THR A 51 2.48 -29.10 22.06
C THR A 51 2.36 -30.41 21.27
N ASN A 52 3.48 -31.13 21.09
CA ASN A 52 3.53 -32.43 20.42
C ASN A 52 2.92 -32.47 19.00
N PHE A 53 3.10 -31.40 18.22
CA PHE A 53 2.66 -31.36 16.82
C PHE A 53 3.71 -31.95 15.86
N SER A 54 3.26 -32.49 14.74
CA SER A 54 4.12 -33.07 13.68
C SER A 54 4.25 -32.18 12.43
N ALA A 55 3.60 -31.03 12.43
CA ALA A 55 3.68 -30.06 11.34
C ALA A 55 5.12 -29.58 11.14
N LYS A 56 5.56 -29.54 9.88
CA LYS A 56 6.89 -29.06 9.48
C LYS A 56 6.92 -27.57 9.15
N LYS A 57 5.78 -26.91 9.24
CA LYS A 57 5.59 -25.52 8.83
C LYS A 57 4.75 -24.81 9.87
N ILE A 58 5.06 -23.54 10.10
CA ILE A 58 4.26 -22.64 10.94
C ILE A 58 3.71 -21.54 10.05
N ARG A 59 2.40 -21.32 10.09
CA ARG A 59 1.72 -20.21 9.41
C ARG A 59 1.14 -19.25 10.43
N LEU A 60 1.45 -17.98 10.27
CA LEU A 60 0.91 -16.90 11.10
C LEU A 60 0.09 -15.99 10.20
N TYR A 61 -1.18 -15.81 10.55
CA TYR A 61 -2.16 -15.03 9.79
C TYR A 61 -2.40 -13.69 10.47
N PHE A 62 -2.49 -12.65 9.66
CA PHE A 62 -2.72 -11.28 10.11
C PHE A 62 -4.05 -10.74 9.55
N ASP A 63 -4.58 -9.72 10.21
CA ASP A 63 -5.78 -9.00 9.77
C ASP A 63 -5.55 -8.20 8.48
N GLU A 64 -4.31 -7.77 8.23
CA GLU A 64 -3.91 -7.01 7.06
C GLU A 64 -2.75 -7.64 6.26
N TYR A 65 -2.43 -7.02 5.11
CA TYR A 65 -1.32 -7.45 4.27
C TYR A 65 0.01 -6.91 4.83
N ILE A 66 0.85 -7.81 5.31
CA ILE A 66 2.16 -7.45 5.86
C ILE A 66 3.26 -7.68 4.84
N LYS A 67 4.29 -6.84 4.90
CA LYS A 67 5.53 -7.02 4.15
C LYS A 67 6.65 -7.31 5.14
N LEU A 68 7.30 -8.45 4.93
CA LEU A 68 8.46 -8.84 5.70
C LEU A 68 9.63 -7.87 5.45
N GLN A 69 10.11 -7.23 6.51
CA GLN A 69 11.30 -6.38 6.51
C GLN A 69 12.19 -6.82 7.66
N ASP A 70 13.45 -7.13 7.36
CA ASP A 70 14.43 -7.52 8.38
C ASP A 70 13.96 -8.65 9.32
N VAL A 71 13.44 -9.72 8.71
CA VAL A 71 12.79 -10.83 9.41
C VAL A 71 13.70 -11.48 10.45
N GLN A 72 15.00 -11.52 10.20
CA GLN A 72 15.97 -12.11 11.12
C GLN A 72 16.00 -11.40 12.49
N ASN A 73 15.69 -10.10 12.53
CA ASN A 73 15.62 -9.34 13.78
C ASN A 73 14.21 -9.33 14.40
N GLN A 74 13.18 -9.56 13.60
CA GLN A 74 11.78 -9.54 14.05
C GLN A 74 11.27 -10.93 14.50
N LEU A 75 11.78 -12.00 13.90
CA LEU A 75 11.42 -13.39 14.22
C LEU A 75 12.48 -14.01 15.13
N ILE A 76 12.15 -14.12 16.41
CA ILE A 76 13.03 -14.74 17.41
C ILE A 76 12.56 -16.17 17.64
N VAL A 77 13.44 -17.13 17.34
CA VAL A 77 13.19 -18.55 17.63
C VAL A 77 14.23 -19.08 18.59
N SER A 78 13.76 -19.80 19.61
CA SER A 78 14.59 -20.36 20.67
C SER A 78 14.26 -21.85 20.89
N PRO A 79 15.28 -22.74 20.98
CA PRO A 79 16.69 -22.47 20.73
C PRO A 79 16.96 -22.15 19.24
N PRO A 80 18.06 -21.44 18.92
CA PRO A 80 18.38 -21.13 17.54
C PRO A 80 18.65 -22.41 16.74
N PHE A 81 18.12 -22.47 15.52
CA PHE A 81 18.39 -23.57 14.60
C PHE A 81 19.81 -23.49 14.05
N LYS A 82 20.39 -24.65 13.71
CA LYS A 82 21.72 -24.73 13.07
C LYS A 82 21.72 -24.13 11.65
N ASN A 83 20.61 -24.29 10.93
CA ASN A 83 20.40 -23.75 9.60
C ASN A 83 19.36 -22.63 9.66
N PRO A 84 19.45 -21.61 8.79
CA PRO A 84 18.42 -20.59 8.69
C PRO A 84 17.09 -21.20 8.22
N LEU A 85 16.00 -20.66 8.76
CA LEU A 85 14.63 -21.03 8.37
C LEU A 85 14.29 -20.40 7.01
N ASP A 86 13.48 -21.09 6.22
CA ASP A 86 12.90 -20.50 5.02
C ASP A 86 11.60 -19.80 5.37
N ILE A 87 11.50 -18.52 5.02
CA ILE A 87 10.39 -17.66 5.42
C ILE A 87 9.80 -17.03 4.18
N SER A 88 8.50 -17.23 3.99
CA SER A 88 7.75 -16.75 2.84
C SER A 88 6.59 -15.85 3.30
N PRO A 89 6.30 -14.75 2.59
CA PRO A 89 6.97 -14.25 1.37
C PRO A 89 8.07 -13.21 1.64
N GLN A 90 9.20 -13.28 0.93
CA GLN A 90 10.34 -12.34 1.12
C GLN A 90 10.25 -11.04 0.30
N GLY A 91 9.34 -10.94 -0.68
CA GLY A 91 9.28 -9.78 -1.60
C GLY A 91 7.95 -9.05 -1.62
N GLY A 92 6.84 -9.80 -1.66
CA GLY A 92 5.49 -9.28 -1.76
C GLY A 92 4.81 -9.11 -0.40
N ALA A 93 3.71 -8.36 -0.39
CA ALA A 93 2.83 -8.30 0.77
C ALA A 93 1.91 -9.54 0.81
N SER A 94 1.68 -10.09 2.00
CA SER A 94 0.78 -11.24 2.21
C SER A 94 0.05 -11.11 3.53
N LYS A 95 -1.15 -11.71 3.60
CA LYS A 95 -1.93 -11.83 4.84
C LYS A 95 -1.40 -12.89 5.80
N TYR A 96 -0.43 -13.68 5.36
CA TYR A 96 0.19 -14.70 6.21
C TYR A 96 1.68 -14.82 5.91
N ILE A 97 2.42 -15.30 6.90
CA ILE A 97 3.81 -15.72 6.76
C ILE A 97 3.90 -17.22 7.00
N GLU A 98 4.69 -17.89 6.18
CA GLU A 98 4.99 -19.32 6.30
C GLU A 98 6.46 -19.47 6.67
N ILE A 99 6.72 -20.23 7.73
CA ILE A 99 8.05 -20.53 8.26
C ILE A 99 8.26 -22.04 8.12
N VAL A 100 9.35 -22.44 7.45
CA VAL A 100 9.70 -23.83 7.13
C VAL A 100 11.12 -24.16 7.56
#